data_AF-A0A1X6XEM7-F1
#
_entry.id   AF-A0A1X6XEM7-F1
#
_cell.length_a   1.000
_cell.length_b   1.000
_cell.length_c   1.000
_cell.angle_alpha   90.00
_cell.angle_beta   90.00
_cell.angle_gamma   90.00
#
_symmetry.space_group_name_H-M   'P 1'
#
loop_
_entity.id
_entity.type
_entity.pdbx_description
1 polymer ?
#
loop_
_entity_poly.entity_id
_entity_poly.type
_entity_poly.pdbx_seq_one_letter_code
_entity_poly.pdbx_strand_id
1 'polypeptide(L)'
;MASKKSSHLVLALLVDLVLVLAFVVVGHYQHYRDFDVSALATTAWPFVGSLVLAWLLVRVWDRPLSPLATGTGVWAVMVLVGLTLRAISGVSVAEAFLIVATGLNFVTLVGWRLIASAAVGRSAR
;
A
#
# COMPACT_ATOMS: atom_id res chain seq x y z
N MET A 1 -16.50 15.89 -15.01
CA MET A 1 -15.33 14.96 -15.07
C MET A 1 -14.33 15.19 -13.94
N ALA A 2 -13.94 16.44 -13.61
CA ALA A 2 -12.99 16.73 -12.53
C ALA A 2 -13.41 16.21 -11.14
N SER A 3 -14.70 16.35 -10.77
CA SER A 3 -15.24 15.82 -9.50
C SER A 3 -15.04 14.29 -9.37
N LYS A 4 -15.39 13.52 -10.41
CA LYS A 4 -15.23 12.04 -10.42
C LYS A 4 -13.77 11.63 -10.27
N LYS A 5 -12.85 12.38 -10.89
CA LYS A 5 -11.40 12.15 -10.77
C LYS A 5 -10.90 12.42 -9.34
N SER A 6 -11.39 13.49 -8.71
CA SER A 6 -11.09 13.82 -7.31
C SER A 6 -11.60 12.73 -6.36
N SER A 7 -12.84 12.24 -6.55
CA SER A 7 -13.39 11.15 -5.75
C SER A 7 -12.58 9.86 -5.88
N HIS A 8 -12.11 9.52 -7.09
CA HIS A 8 -11.26 8.34 -7.29
C HIS A 8 -9.89 8.48 -6.61
N LEU A 9 -9.35 9.69 -6.55
CA LEU A 9 -8.10 9.95 -5.83
C LEU A 9 -8.28 9.77 -4.33
N VAL A 10 -9.32 10.37 -3.75
CA VAL A 10 -9.61 10.21 -2.32
C VAL A 10 -9.85 8.75 -1.98
N LEU A 11 -10.64 8.04 -2.80
CA LEU A 11 -10.86 6.60 -2.63
C LEU A 11 -9.54 5.81 -2.67
N ALA A 12 -8.70 6.06 -3.67
CA ALA A 12 -7.42 5.36 -3.80
C ALA A 12 -6.51 5.61 -2.60
N LEU A 13 -6.46 6.86 -2.10
CA LEU A 13 -5.62 7.22 -0.95
C LEU A 13 -6.07 6.48 0.30
N LEU A 14 -7.38 6.51 0.57
CA LEU A 14 -7.95 5.86 1.75
C LEU A 14 -7.77 4.35 1.70
N VAL A 15 -8.07 3.72 0.56
CA VAL A 15 -7.96 2.26 0.43
C VAL A 15 -6.51 1.81 0.52
N ASP A 16 -5.57 2.46 -0.18
CA ASP A 16 -4.15 2.12 -0.07
C ASP A 16 -3.64 2.28 1.37
N LEU A 17 -3.95 3.40 2.02
CA LEU A 17 -3.50 3.67 3.38
C LEU A 17 -4.06 2.64 4.37
N VAL A 18 -5.36 2.33 4.28
CA VAL A 18 -6.00 1.32 5.14
C VAL A 18 -5.39 -0.05 4.92
N LEU A 19 -5.14 -0.46 3.67
CA LEU A 19 -4.55 -1.77 3.37
C LEU A 19 -3.11 -1.89 3.88
N VAL A 20 -2.31 -0.84 3.72
CA VAL A 20 -0.92 -0.82 4.22
C VAL A 20 -0.89 -0.81 5.75
N LEU A 21 -1.75 -0.01 6.40
CA LEU A 21 -1.86 0.00 7.85
C LEU A 21 -2.38 -1.33 8.40
N ALA A 22 -3.35 -1.96 7.73
CA ALA A 22 -3.86 -3.27 8.10
C ALA A 22 -2.76 -4.33 8.02
N PHE A 23 -1.95 -4.33 6.95
CA PHE A 23 -0.77 -5.20 6.85
C PHE A 23 0.17 -5.02 8.05
N VAL A 24 0.50 -3.78 8.39
CA VAL A 24 1.40 -3.48 9.52
C VAL A 24 0.80 -3.93 10.85
N VAL A 25 -0.44 -3.55 11.14
CA VAL A 25 -1.10 -3.85 12.41
C VAL A 25 -1.29 -5.34 12.60
N VAL A 26 -1.79 -6.03 11.58
CA VAL A 26 -2.00 -7.49 11.65
C VAL A 26 -0.65 -8.19 11.75
N GLY A 27 0.34 -7.81 10.94
CA GLY A 27 1.68 -8.39 11.00
C GLY A 27 2.34 -8.22 12.36
N HIS A 28 2.28 -7.01 12.93
CA HIS A 28 2.79 -6.71 14.26
C HIS A 28 2.12 -7.58 15.33
N TYR A 29 0.79 -7.60 15.35
CA TYR A 29 0.04 -8.40 16.31
C TYR A 29 0.35 -9.89 16.18
N GLN A 30 0.52 -10.42 14.97
CA GLN A 30 0.84 -11.84 14.79
C GLN A 30 2.20 -12.24 15.37
N HIS A 31 3.19 -11.34 15.32
CA HIS A 31 4.55 -11.60 15.81
C HIS A 31 4.74 -11.28 17.30
N TYR A 32 4.16 -10.18 17.78
CA TYR A 32 4.39 -9.68 19.13
C TYR A 32 3.21 -9.93 20.09
N ARG A 33 2.02 -10.23 19.55
CA ARG A 33 0.77 -10.45 20.31
C ARG A 33 0.37 -9.25 21.19
N ASP A 34 0.78 -8.05 20.81
CA ASP A 34 0.48 -6.79 21.49
C ASP A 34 0.08 -5.67 20.49
N PHE A 35 -0.24 -4.51 21.06
CA PHE A 35 -0.49 -3.26 20.32
C PHE A 35 0.34 -2.12 20.90
N ASP A 36 1.61 -2.37 21.24
CA ASP A 36 2.49 -1.30 21.70
C ASP A 36 2.60 -0.20 20.63
N VAL A 37 2.18 1.01 20.98
CA VAL A 37 2.02 2.11 20.02
C VAL A 37 3.38 2.54 19.46
N SER A 38 4.43 2.51 20.27
CA SER A 38 5.78 2.91 19.85
C SER A 38 6.36 1.90 18.87
N ALA A 39 6.29 0.61 19.17
CA ALA A 39 6.77 -0.46 18.31
C ALA A 39 5.96 -0.54 17.00
N LEU A 40 4.64 -0.32 17.08
CA LEU A 40 3.78 -0.26 15.91
C LEU A 40 4.13 0.94 15.02
N ALA A 41 4.37 2.12 15.60
CA ALA A 41 4.80 3.30 14.85
C ALA A 41 6.17 3.07 14.18
N THR A 42 7.13 2.48 14.88
CA THR A 42 8.44 2.07 14.34
C THR A 42 8.29 1.09 13.18
N THR A 43 7.33 0.18 13.24
CA THR A 43 7.03 -0.78 12.17
C THR A 43 6.31 -0.13 10.99
N ALA A 44 5.42 0.84 11.24
CA ALA A 44 4.54 1.44 10.25
C ALA A 44 5.23 2.48 9.36
N TRP A 45 6.04 3.36 9.95
CA TRP A 45 6.53 4.54 9.25
C TRP A 45 7.32 4.23 7.96
N PRO A 46 8.13 3.16 7.85
CA PRO A 46 8.84 2.86 6.61
C PRO A 46 7.85 2.60 5.46
N PHE A 47 6.75 1.89 5.74
CA PHE A 47 5.74 1.54 4.75
C PHE A 47 4.84 2.72 4.42
N VAL A 48 4.39 3.49 5.42
CA VAL A 48 3.58 4.69 5.19
C VAL A 48 4.38 5.75 4.43
N GLY A 49 5.63 5.99 4.82
CA GLY A 49 6.53 6.90 4.10
C GLY A 49 6.79 6.45 2.66
N SER A 50 7.02 5.15 2.45
CA SER A 50 7.19 4.60 1.11
C SER A 50 5.92 4.70 0.26
N LEU A 51 4.73 4.57 0.85
CA LEU A 51 3.45 4.72 0.14
C LEU A 51 3.27 6.15 -0.37
N VAL A 52 3.59 7.15 0.46
CA VAL A 52 3.58 8.55 0.05
C VAL A 52 4.55 8.78 -1.11
N LEU A 53 5.77 8.25 -1.02
CA LEU A 53 6.75 8.37 -2.10
C LEU A 53 6.27 7.66 -3.38
N ALA A 54 5.70 6.47 -3.25
CA ALA A 54 5.15 5.70 -4.36
C ALA A 54 4.05 6.47 -5.09
N TRP A 55 3.18 7.14 -4.36
CA TRP A 55 2.14 7.99 -4.93
C TRP A 55 2.69 9.10 -5.82
N LEU A 56 3.77 9.75 -5.37
CA LEU A 56 4.43 10.82 -6.10
C LEU A 56 5.18 10.30 -7.33
N LEU A 57 5.97 9.24 -7.18
CA LEU A 57 6.80 8.69 -8.26
C LEU A 57 5.96 8.07 -9.38
N VAL A 58 4.88 7.39 -9.04
CA VAL A 58 3.98 6.71 -9.99
C VAL A 58 2.93 7.66 -10.55
N ARG A 59 2.84 8.89 -10.01
CA ARG A 59 1.86 9.92 -10.42
C ARG A 59 0.44 9.38 -10.43
N VAL A 60 0.00 8.87 -9.27
CA VAL A 60 -1.32 8.21 -9.09
C VAL A 60 -2.48 9.03 -9.66
N TRP A 61 -2.38 10.36 -9.64
CA TRP A 61 -3.35 11.30 -10.22
C TRP A 61 -3.57 11.18 -11.72
N ASP A 62 -2.70 10.50 -12.47
CA ASP A 62 -2.91 10.28 -13.90
C ASP A 62 -3.95 9.17 -14.14
N ARG A 63 -3.87 8.06 -13.40
CA ARG A 63 -4.70 6.86 -13.59
C ARG A 63 -5.01 6.10 -12.29
N PRO A 64 -5.70 6.70 -11.30
CA PRO A 64 -5.73 6.19 -9.91
C PRO A 64 -6.24 4.75 -9.74
N LEU A 65 -7.17 4.32 -10.61
CA LEU A 65 -7.79 2.99 -10.57
C LEU A 65 -7.09 1.98 -11.49
N SER A 66 -6.01 2.34 -12.19
CA SER A 66 -5.31 1.43 -13.11
C SER A 66 -4.54 0.36 -12.33
N PRO A 67 -4.88 -0.94 -12.46
CA PRO A 67 -4.19 -1.98 -11.71
C PRO A 67 -2.75 -2.17 -12.17
N LEU A 68 -2.52 -2.17 -13.50
CA LEU A 68 -1.21 -2.46 -14.10
C LEU A 68 -0.26 -1.27 -14.18
N ALA A 69 -0.77 -0.03 -14.24
CA ALA A 69 0.10 1.15 -14.27
C ALA A 69 0.33 1.70 -12.86
N THR A 70 -0.75 1.81 -12.09
CA THR A 70 -0.69 2.45 -10.77
C THR A 70 -0.56 1.43 -9.65
N GLY A 71 -1.34 0.35 -9.67
CA GLY A 71 -1.28 -0.67 -8.60
C GLY A 71 0.10 -1.32 -8.47
N THR A 72 0.64 -1.84 -9.58
CA THR A 72 1.97 -2.47 -9.61
C THR A 72 3.10 -1.47 -9.33
N GLY A 73 3.00 -0.24 -9.87
CA GLY A 73 3.98 0.81 -9.61
C GLY A 73 4.01 1.20 -8.14
N VAL A 74 2.83 1.43 -7.54
CA VAL A 74 2.72 1.80 -6.12
C VAL A 74 3.24 0.66 -5.26
N TRP A 75 2.84 -0.58 -5.53
CA TRP A 75 3.34 -1.76 -4.84
C TRP A 75 4.87 -1.88 -4.91
N ALA A 76 5.46 -1.79 -6.11
CA ALA A 76 6.89 -1.98 -6.30
C ALA A 76 7.69 -0.93 -5.52
N VAL A 77 7.33 0.35 -5.64
CA VAL A 77 8.02 1.42 -4.91
C VAL A 77 7.81 1.27 -3.41
N MET A 78 6.58 1.01 -2.96
CA MET A 78 6.26 0.85 -1.54
C MET A 78 7.07 -0.29 -0.91
N VAL A 79 7.13 -1.47 -1.54
CA VAL A 79 7.85 -2.62 -1.00
C VAL A 79 9.36 -2.38 -1.02
N LEU A 80 9.92 -1.93 -2.14
CA LEU A 80 11.36 -1.70 -2.27
C LEU A 80 11.84 -0.64 -1.28
N VAL A 81 11.17 0.52 -1.26
CA VAL A 81 11.56 1.63 -0.39
C VAL A 81 11.23 1.31 1.07
N GLY A 82 10.07 0.74 1.36
CA GLY A 82 9.65 0.42 2.72
C GLY A 82 10.56 -0.59 3.40
N LEU A 83 10.97 -1.65 2.69
CA LEU A 83 11.93 -2.62 3.21
C LEU A 83 13.33 -2.04 3.34
N THR A 84 13.74 -1.17 2.43
CA THR A 84 15.04 -0.47 2.53
C THR A 84 15.06 0.46 3.73
N LEU A 85 14.04 1.32 3.88
CA LEU A 85 13.87 2.22 5.02
C LEU A 85 13.85 1.44 6.34
N ARG A 86 13.13 0.32 6.38
CA ARG A 86 13.10 -0.57 7.55
C ARG A 86 14.50 -1.08 7.92
N ALA A 87 15.23 -1.59 6.93
CA ALA A 87 16.57 -2.16 7.13
C ALA A 87 17.57 -1.11 7.62
N ILE A 88 17.63 0.07 6.99
CA ILE A 88 18.56 1.14 7.40
C ILE A 88 18.20 1.77 8.76
N SER A 89 16.97 1.55 9.23
CA SER A 89 16.51 1.99 10.55
C SER A 89 16.82 0.98 11.66
N GLY A 90 17.61 -0.06 11.36
CA GLY A 90 18.03 -1.08 12.32
C GLY A 90 16.99 -2.15 12.59
N VAL A 91 15.86 -2.17 11.86
CA VAL A 91 14.82 -3.20 12.02
C VAL A 91 15.08 -4.33 11.02
N SER A 92 15.22 -5.55 11.51
CA SER A 92 15.52 -6.71 10.65
C SER A 92 14.41 -6.97 9.62
N VAL A 93 14.85 -7.43 8.45
CA VAL A 93 13.99 -7.93 7.37
C VAL A 93 14.13 -9.44 7.33
N ALA A 94 13.31 -10.13 8.13
CA ALA A 94 13.26 -11.59 8.09
C ALA A 94 12.76 -12.05 6.70
N GLU A 95 13.24 -13.20 6.23
CA GLU A 95 12.86 -13.75 4.92
C GLU A 95 11.34 -13.95 4.78
N ALA A 96 10.71 -14.52 5.81
CA ALA A 96 9.26 -14.68 5.85
C ALA A 96 8.53 -13.32 5.76
N PHE A 97 9.06 -12.28 6.41
CA PHE A 97 8.50 -10.95 6.35
C PHE A 97 8.63 -10.34 4.95
N LEU A 98 9.78 -10.50 4.29
CA LEU A 98 9.99 -10.08 2.90
C LEU A 98 8.94 -10.71 1.97
N ILE A 99 8.73 -12.01 2.06
CA ILE A 99 7.77 -12.75 1.22
C ILE A 99 6.34 -12.26 1.48
N VAL A 100 5.92 -12.20 2.74
CA VAL A 100 4.56 -11.78 3.11
C VAL A 100 4.32 -10.31 2.77
N ALA A 101 5.26 -9.41 3.09
CA ALA A 101 5.16 -7.99 2.77
C ALA A 101 5.03 -7.79 1.26
N THR A 102 5.82 -8.50 0.47
CA THR A 102 5.79 -8.41 -1.00
C THR A 102 4.49 -8.98 -1.56
N GLY A 103 4.12 -10.21 -1.19
CA GLY A 103 2.97 -10.91 -1.74
C GLY A 103 1.63 -10.34 -1.30
N LEU A 104 1.46 -10.10 0.00
CA LEU A 104 0.20 -9.57 0.53
C LEU A 104 -0.09 -8.17 -0.02
N ASN A 105 0.91 -7.26 -0.01
CA ASN A 105 0.70 -5.92 -0.55
C ASN A 105 0.51 -5.91 -2.07
N PHE A 106 1.09 -6.87 -2.81
CA PHE A 106 0.78 -7.02 -4.24
C PHE A 106 -0.70 -7.34 -4.42
N VAL A 107 -1.18 -8.38 -3.73
CA VAL A 107 -2.57 -8.83 -3.83
C VAL A 107 -3.52 -7.73 -3.41
N THR A 108 -3.25 -7.01 -2.32
CA THR A 108 -4.17 -5.98 -1.84
C THR A 108 -4.15 -4.73 -2.72
N LEU A 109 -2.98 -4.12 -2.97
CA LEU A 109 -2.86 -2.85 -3.72
C LEU A 109 -3.23 -2.97 -5.20
N VAL A 110 -2.92 -4.11 -5.83
CA VAL A 110 -3.32 -4.38 -7.22
C VAL A 110 -4.74 -4.93 -7.26
N GLY A 111 -5.09 -5.86 -6.37
CA GLY A 111 -6.39 -6.55 -6.36
C GLY A 111 -7.57 -5.62 -6.14
N TRP A 112 -7.48 -4.66 -5.22
CA TRP A 112 -8.59 -3.71 -5.01
C TRP A 112 -8.84 -2.84 -6.26
N ARG A 113 -7.78 -2.46 -6.97
CA ARG A 113 -7.88 -1.71 -8.24
C ARG A 113 -8.48 -2.55 -9.36
N LEU A 114 -8.14 -3.85 -9.43
CA LEU A 114 -8.80 -4.78 -10.36
C LEU A 114 -10.32 -4.81 -10.11
N ILE A 115 -10.73 -4.90 -8.85
CA ILE A 115 -12.15 -4.91 -8.46
C ILE A 115 -12.81 -3.56 -8.80
N ALA A 116 -12.18 -2.44 -8.44
CA ALA A 116 -12.72 -1.10 -8.66
C ALA A 116 -12.86 -0.76 -10.16
N SER A 117 -11.84 -1.08 -10.96
CA SER A 117 -11.87 -0.87 -12.42
C SER A 117 -12.97 -1.70 -13.10
N ALA A 118 -13.15 -2.97 -12.68
CA ALA A 118 -14.25 -3.81 -13.15
C ALA A 118 -15.63 -3.26 -12.74
N ALA A 119 -15.78 -2.75 -11.51
CA ALA A 119 -17.03 -2.16 -11.04
C ALA A 119 -17.40 -0.88 -11.82
N VAL A 120 -16.44 0.01 -12.07
CA VAL A 120 -16.67 1.23 -12.86
C VAL A 120 -17.00 0.89 -14.32
N GLY A 121 -16.34 -0.11 -14.91
CA GLY A 121 -16.64 -0.57 -16.27
C GLY A 121 -18.04 -1.14 -16.44
N ARG A 122 -18.60 -1.79 -15.41
CA ARG A 122 -19.99 -2.28 -15.40
C ARG A 122 -21.02 -1.15 -15.29
N SER A 123 -20.74 -0.10 -14.51
CA SER A 123 -21.67 1.02 -14.31
C SER A 123 -21.81 1.94 -15.53
N ALA A 124 -20.93 1.84 -16.52
CA ALA A 124 -20.94 2.65 -17.73
C ALA A 124 -21.64 1.97 -18.92
N ARG A 125 -22.09 0.72 -18.74
CA ARG A 125 -22.95 -0.02 -19.68
C ARG A 125 -24.39 0.08 -19.23
#